data_AF-A0A016THR8-F1
#
_entry.id   AF-A0A016THR8-F1
#
_cell.length_a   1.000
_cell.length_b   1.000
_cell.length_c   1.000
_cell.angle_alpha   90.00
_cell.angle_beta   90.00
_cell.angle_gamma   90.00
#
_symmetry.space_group_name_H-M   'P 1'
#
loop_
_entity.id
_entity.type
_entity.pdbx_description
1 polymer ?
#
loop_
_entity_poly.entity_id
_entity_poly.type
_entity_poly.pdbx_seq_one_letter_code
_entity_poly.pdbx_strand_id
1 'polypeptide(L)'
;MYIKKTKYLTIDVNESATIKADGTELPRTNTFKYSDTTVTYDVSLSREVLACVEAAWIKWRSTTGVLCDKNIPEHFKLKVYRTFVGAVAP
;
A
#
# COMPACT_ATOMS: atom_id res chain seq x y z
N MET A 1 5.72 -12.63 -22.52
CA MET A 1 6.31 -12.00 -21.32
C MET A 1 6.37 -13.07 -20.23
N TYR A 2 7.55 -13.60 -19.91
CA TYR A 2 7.70 -14.66 -18.91
C TYR A 2 7.68 -14.03 -17.51
N ILE A 3 6.57 -14.19 -16.79
CA ILE A 3 6.50 -13.78 -15.39
C ILE A 3 7.33 -14.81 -14.61
N LYS A 4 8.56 -14.43 -14.22
CA LYS A 4 9.32 -15.21 -13.23
C LYS A 4 8.46 -15.31 -11.98
N LYS A 5 8.17 -16.52 -11.50
CA LYS A 5 7.35 -16.74 -10.29
C LYS A 5 7.88 -15.87 -9.14
N THR A 6 7.09 -14.88 -8.75
CA THR A 6 7.38 -13.95 -7.67
C THR A 6 6.90 -14.54 -6.35
N LYS A 7 7.70 -14.44 -5.29
CA LYS A 7 7.27 -14.79 -3.92
C LYS A 7 6.49 -13.61 -3.33
N TYR A 8 5.72 -13.82 -2.27
CA TYR A 8 5.10 -12.72 -1.52
C TYR A 8 5.46 -12.76 -0.03
N LEU A 9 5.45 -11.58 0.59
CA LEU A 9 5.60 -11.34 2.02
C LEU A 9 4.25 -10.80 2.51
N THR A 10 3.66 -11.40 3.55
CA THR A 10 2.48 -10.83 4.22
C THR A 10 2.78 -10.58 5.68
N ILE A 11 2.27 -9.44 6.13
CA ILE A 11 2.44 -8.91 7.48
C ILE A 11 1.34 -9.41 8.42
N ASP A 12 0.24 -9.89 7.84
CA ASP A 12 -0.93 -10.34 8.57
C ASP A 12 -0.68 -11.68 9.32
N VAL A 13 -1.26 -11.76 10.51
CA VAL A 13 -1.17 -12.92 11.43
C VAL A 13 -2.01 -14.10 10.94
N ASN A 14 -2.90 -13.90 9.95
CA ASN A 14 -3.66 -14.99 9.35
C ASN A 14 -2.74 -15.81 8.42
N GLU A 15 -2.14 -16.86 9.00
CA GLU A 15 -1.21 -17.76 8.32
C GLU A 15 -1.82 -18.52 7.14
N SER A 16 -3.15 -18.52 7.00
CA SER A 16 -3.88 -19.37 6.04
C SER A 16 -4.31 -18.69 4.74
N ALA A 17 -4.03 -17.40 4.54
CA ALA A 17 -4.41 -16.70 3.31
C ALA A 17 -3.41 -16.96 2.17
N THR A 18 -3.69 -17.95 1.32
CA THR A 18 -2.86 -18.27 0.15
C THR A 18 -3.17 -17.32 -1.01
N ILE A 19 -2.15 -16.59 -1.47
CA ILE A 19 -2.27 -15.73 -2.66
C ILE A 19 -2.05 -16.57 -3.93
N LYS A 20 -3.02 -16.53 -4.85
CA LYS A 20 -2.94 -17.14 -6.18
C LYS A 20 -2.66 -16.06 -7.22
N ALA A 21 -1.64 -16.26 -8.04
CA ALA A 21 -1.38 -15.45 -9.22
C ALA A 21 -1.51 -16.35 -10.45
N ASP A 22 -2.37 -15.96 -11.40
CA ASP A 22 -2.63 -16.72 -12.62
C ASP A 22 -2.97 -18.22 -12.35
N GLY A 23 -3.83 -18.45 -11.35
CA GLY A 23 -4.22 -19.80 -10.93
C GLY A 23 -3.14 -20.60 -10.18
N THR A 24 -1.91 -20.10 -10.08
CA THR A 24 -0.81 -20.75 -9.37
C THR A 24 -0.65 -20.17 -7.97
N GLU A 25 -0.56 -21.04 -6.97
CA GLU A 25 -0.26 -20.65 -5.58
C GLU A 25 1.19 -20.16 -5.49
N LEU A 26 1.36 -18.95 -4.93
CA LEU A 26 2.67 -18.38 -4.72
C LEU A 26 3.23 -18.83 -3.36
N PRO A 27 4.56 -19.07 -3.24
CA PRO A 27 5.16 -19.36 -1.95
C PRO A 27 5.30 -18.08 -1.11
N ARG A 28 4.86 -18.15 0.15
CA ARG A 28 5.11 -17.12 1.16
C ARG A 28 6.58 -17.16 1.58
N THR A 29 7.21 -16.00 1.75
CA THR A 29 8.57 -15.85 2.27
C THR A 29 8.56 -14.88 3.44
N ASN A 30 9.48 -15.03 4.39
CA ASN A 30 9.68 -14.08 5.51
C ASN A 30 10.73 -13.01 5.16
N THR A 31 11.41 -13.17 4.02
CA THR A 31 12.45 -12.26 3.57
C THR A 31 12.24 -11.98 2.09
N PHE A 32 12.24 -10.70 1.72
CA PHE A 32 12.02 -10.24 0.35
C PHE A 32 13.16 -9.30 -0.06
N LYS A 33 13.88 -9.63 -1.13
CA LYS A 33 14.92 -8.76 -1.69
C LYS A 33 14.28 -7.84 -2.72
N TYR A 34 14.30 -6.54 -2.44
CA TYR A 34 13.88 -5.50 -3.38
C TYR A 34 15.11 -4.69 -3.81
N SER A 35 15.46 -4.80 -5.09
CA SER A 35 16.66 -4.23 -5.73
C SER A 35 17.97 -4.61 -5.02
N ASP A 36 18.40 -3.86 -4.01
CA ASP A 36 19.61 -4.11 -3.20
C ASP A 36 19.34 -4.17 -1.70
N THR A 37 18.08 -4.03 -1.29
CA THR A 37 17.66 -4.05 0.12
C THR A 37 16.94 -5.36 0.44
N THR A 38 17.26 -5.94 1.58
CA THR A 38 16.61 -7.17 2.07
C THR A 38 15.61 -6.77 3.15
N VAL A 39 14.32 -6.88 2.83
CA VAL A 39 13.22 -6.66 3.77
C VAL A 39 12.95 -7.97 4.50
N THR A 40 13.09 -7.97 5.83
CA THR A 40 12.83 -9.14 6.68
C THR A 40 11.59 -8.87 7.51
N TYR A 41 10.64 -9.79 7.51
CA TYR A 41 9.48 -9.72 8.38
C TYR A 41 9.91 -9.94 9.82
N ASP A 42 9.73 -8.90 10.63
CA ASP A 42 9.68 -8.99 12.08
C ASP A 42 8.45 -8.25 12.61
N VAL A 43 8.16 -8.46 13.89
CA VAL A 43 6.98 -7.87 14.55
C VAL A 43 7.05 -6.33 14.60
N SER A 44 8.24 -5.74 14.58
CA SER A 44 8.41 -4.27 14.49
C SER A 44 8.07 -3.72 13.10
N LEU A 45 8.56 -4.34 12.04
CA LEU A 45 8.28 -4.00 10.65
C LEU A 45 6.77 -4.09 10.39
N SER A 46 6.12 -5.11 10.95
CA SER A 46 4.67 -5.28 10.84
C SER A 46 3.91 -4.06 11.37
N ARG A 47 4.34 -3.55 12.53
CA ARG A 47 3.72 -2.44 13.23
C ARG A 47 4.02 -1.10 12.56
N GLU A 48 5.23 -0.90 12.08
CA GLU A 48 5.62 0.32 11.35
C GLU A 48 4.89 0.44 10.01
N VAL A 49 4.81 -0.65 9.24
CA VAL A 49 4.07 -0.66 7.98
C VAL A 49 2.59 -0.44 8.23
N LEU A 50 2.01 -1.10 9.23
CA LEU A 50 0.61 -0.88 9.61
C LEU A 50 0.37 0.58 10.01
N ALA A 51 1.23 1.17 10.84
CA ALA A 51 1.13 2.57 11.23
C ALA A 51 1.24 3.53 10.03
N CYS A 52 2.15 3.26 9.09
CA CYS A 52 2.27 4.02 7.84
C CYS A 52 1.00 3.92 6.99
N VAL A 53 0.44 2.72 6.84
CA VAL A 53 -0.81 2.48 6.10
C VAL A 53 -1.98 3.19 6.77
N GLU A 54 -2.11 3.09 8.09
CA GLU A 54 -3.14 3.79 8.86
C GLU A 54 -3.01 5.31 8.74
N ALA A 55 -1.81 5.85 8.85
CA ALA A 55 -1.55 7.28 8.68
C ALA A 55 -1.91 7.76 7.26
N ALA A 56 -1.50 7.00 6.24
CA ALA A 56 -1.85 7.29 4.86
C ALA A 56 -3.37 7.23 4.64
N TRP A 57 -4.05 6.26 5.24
CA TRP A 57 -5.49 6.07 5.15
C TRP A 57 -6.29 7.18 5.84
N ILE A 58 -5.86 7.61 7.03
CA ILE A 58 -6.44 8.76 7.75
C ILE A 58 -6.27 10.03 6.90
N LYS A 59 -5.07 10.26 6.34
CA LYS A 59 -4.80 11.39 5.45
C LYS A 59 -5.68 11.36 4.21
N TRP A 60 -5.86 10.19 3.60
CA TRP A 60 -6.76 9.99 2.46
C TRP A 60 -8.20 10.34 2.83
N ARG A 61 -8.76 9.77 3.91
CA ARG A 61 -10.13 10.05 4.34
C ARG A 61 -10.37 11.54 4.61
N SER A 62 -9.46 12.18 5.34
CA SER A 62 -9.56 13.62 5.62
C SER A 62 -9.60 14.45 4.33
N THR A 63 -8.85 14.03 3.30
CA THR A 63 -8.78 14.75 2.03
C THR A 63 -9.99 14.45 1.14
N THR A 64 -10.50 13.21 1.15
CA THR A 64 -11.71 12.86 0.40
C THR A 64 -12.94 13.62 0.89
N GLY A 65 -13.05 13.92 2.18
CA GLY A 65 -14.13 14.77 2.71
C GLY A 65 -14.14 16.15 2.06
N VAL A 66 -12.97 16.76 1.89
CA VAL A 66 -12.80 18.06 1.20
C VAL A 66 -13.20 17.97 -0.28
N LEU A 67 -12.88 16.85 -0.95
CA LEU A 67 -13.28 16.63 -2.35
C LEU A 67 -14.79 16.37 -2.50
N CYS A 68 -15.42 15.73 -1.52
CA CYS A 68 -16.85 15.41 -1.54
C CYS A 68 -17.74 16.56 -1.03
N ASP A 69 -17.19 17.57 -0.35
CA ASP A 69 -17.98 18.68 0.19
C ASP A 69 -18.55 19.57 -0.92
N LYS A 70 -19.88 19.65 -1.03
CA LYS A 70 -20.58 20.48 -2.02
C LYS A 70 -20.38 21.98 -1.84
N ASN A 71 -19.98 22.43 -0.65
CA ASN A 71 -19.74 23.83 -0.34
C ASN A 71 -18.36 24.32 -0.79
N ILE A 72 -17.46 23.39 -1.14
CA ILE A 72 -16.10 23.72 -1.59
C ILE A 72 -16.11 23.90 -3.12
N PRO A 73 -15.68 25.07 -3.64
CA PRO A 73 -15.58 25.29 -5.07
C PRO A 73 -14.65 24.31 -5.78
N GLU A 74 -14.98 23.94 -7.01
CA GLU A 74 -14.30 22.89 -7.76
C GLU A 74 -12.81 23.18 -8.01
N HIS A 75 -12.44 24.45 -8.22
CA HIS A 75 -11.03 24.82 -8.42
C HIS A 75 -10.16 24.56 -7.17
N PHE A 76 -10.72 24.65 -5.96
CA PHE A 76 -10.01 24.27 -4.73
C PHE A 76 -9.88 22.75 -4.60
N LYS A 77 -10.93 22.00 -4.95
CA LYS A 77 -10.88 20.52 -5.00
C LYS A 77 -9.82 20.03 -5.99
N LEU A 78 -9.74 20.65 -7.16
CA LEU A 78 -8.74 20.32 -8.18
C LEU A 78 -7.31 20.55 -7.66
N LYS A 79 -7.09 21.61 -6.89
CA LYS A 79 -5.78 21.89 -6.26
C LYS A 79 -5.40 20.82 -5.23
N VAL A 80 -6.36 20.44 -4.37
CA VAL A 80 -6.20 19.37 -3.38
C VAL A 80 -5.91 18.02 -4.05
N TYR A 81 -6.65 17.69 -5.11
CA TYR A 81 -6.45 16.48 -5.90
C TYR A 81 -5.05 16.43 -6.53
N ARG A 82 -4.59 17.53 -7.15
CA ARG A 82 -3.24 17.61 -7.74
C ARG A 82 -2.14 17.45 -6.69
N THR A 83 -2.28 18.06 -5.52
CA THR A 83 -1.32 17.88 -4.42
C THR A 83 -1.28 16.44 -3.93
N PHE A 84 -2.43 15.76 -3.88
CA PHE A 84 -2.48 14.35 -3.49
C PHE A 84 -1.79 13.44 -4.52
N VAL A 85 -2.13 13.59 -5.81
CA VAL A 85 -1.56 12.78 -6.89
C VAL A 85 -0.07 13.05 -7.07
N GLY A 86 0.35 14.32 -6.98
CA GLY A 86 1.76 14.71 -7.09
C GLY A 86 2.63 14.25 -5.91
N ALA A 87 2.05 13.97 -4.74
CA ALA A 87 2.77 13.42 -3.59
C ALA A 87 2.87 11.88 -3.59
N VAL A 88 2.12 11.20 -4.47
CA VAL A 88 2.10 9.73 -4.60
C VAL A 88 2.99 9.24 -5.75
N ALA A 89 3.41 10.13 -6.66
CA ALA A 89 4.40 9.82 -7.69
C ALA A 89 5.82 10.18 -7.17
N PRO A 90 6.80 9.25 -7.20
CA PRO A 90 8.21 9.55 -6.93
C PRO A 90 8.84 10.43 -8.02
#